data_AF-A0A979F8Y5-F1
#
_entry.id   AF-A0A979F8Y5-F1
#
_cell.length_a   1.000
_cell.length_b   1.000
_cell.length_c   1.000
_cell.angle_alpha   90.00
_cell.angle_beta   90.00
_cell.angle_gamma   90.00
#
_symmetry.space_group_name_H-M   'P 1'
#
loop_
_entity.id
_entity.type
_entity.pdbx_description
1 polymer ?
#
loop_
_entity_poly.entity_id
_entity_poly.type
_entity_poly.pdbx_seq_one_letter_code
_entity_poly.pdbx_strand_id
1 'polypeptide(L)'
;MILGLCHIALGQQLNLYWVHKIGVLAVLLITVTGVVSIDDLWRDEWDIILISLQSTGPFLHLGAVAAMTALGWIVAGQVVRGERTRFQVLLLLLYVCVLLALYLTPLTISSPCIMDRSNLKPQPTIISRRGAPMLAPENTVMSFNKALQQKVSGFEADVTISADGVAFLMRDHTLHRTTDVDRVFPRRQHEDASLFTWPEIRSLNAGLWFLKDDPYWTAQFMSVKERGRAANQTVCSLVELLRLAVKTNRTVMLSLRSPPPQHPRHELWISDALKAVQRSGIQSEQVMWMKDWYRKKVRSAVPRPEQTDEKLSAEEFKERGIRTVSLHYSQATEPEIRRFRGSNVSVNVYPVNEPWLYSVLWCSGVDSVSSDAPHVLRKVPRPIWLMSPDEYCLIWVMADVISAAVVIGMFIFQRWRMSGMRSYNPEQIMLSAVVRRSSRDVSIMKEKLIFSEINNGVSSTDELPLYTEHGYEGYARDTISR
;
A
#
# COMPACT_ATOMS: atom_id res chain seq x y z
N MET A 1 0.46 -4.48 24.34
CA MET A 1 0.03 -5.82 24.79
C MET A 1 1.19 -6.68 25.28
N ILE A 2 2.25 -6.87 24.49
CA ILE A 2 3.41 -7.73 24.83
C ILE A 2 4.10 -7.31 26.14
N LEU A 3 4.39 -6.01 26.31
CA LEU A 3 4.92 -5.48 27.59
C LEU A 3 4.00 -5.76 28.79
N GLY A 4 2.68 -5.70 28.59
CA GLY A 4 1.69 -6.05 29.63
C GLY A 4 1.72 -7.55 29.97
N LEU A 5 1.79 -8.43 28.97
CA LEU A 5 1.94 -9.87 29.20
C LEU A 5 3.25 -10.20 29.94
N CYS A 6 4.34 -9.50 29.62
CA CYS A 6 5.60 -9.60 30.37
C CYS A 6 5.42 -9.18 31.84
N HIS A 7 4.72 -8.08 32.12
CA HIS A 7 4.43 -7.64 33.49
C HIS A 7 3.53 -8.62 34.27
N ILE A 8 2.54 -9.25 33.62
CA ILE A 8 1.69 -10.31 34.22
C ILE A 8 2.53 -11.56 34.54
N ALA A 9 3.34 -12.02 33.59
CA ALA A 9 4.25 -13.15 33.79
C ALA A 9 5.28 -12.89 34.90
N LEU A 10 5.51 -11.61 35.23
CA LEU A 10 6.40 -11.14 36.29
C LEU A 10 5.75 -11.05 37.67
N GLY A 11 4.46 -11.37 37.81
CA GLY A 11 3.72 -11.25 39.06
C GLY A 11 3.58 -9.82 39.54
N GLN A 12 3.87 -8.83 38.69
CA GLN A 12 3.58 -7.43 38.99
C GLN A 12 2.10 -7.16 38.71
N GLN A 13 1.41 -6.61 39.71
CA GLN A 13 0.03 -6.17 39.53
C GLN A 13 0.00 -5.02 38.52
N LEU A 14 -0.47 -5.32 37.31
CA LEU A 14 -0.90 -4.30 36.37
C LEU A 14 -2.16 -3.66 36.93
N ASN A 15 -1.99 -2.54 37.62
CA ASN A 15 -3.08 -1.63 37.96
C ASN A 15 -3.54 -0.90 36.69
N LEU A 16 -4.09 -1.67 35.73
CA LEU A 16 -4.84 -1.11 34.62
C LEU A 16 -6.17 -0.62 35.18
N TYR A 17 -6.37 0.69 35.14
CA TYR A 17 -7.70 1.26 35.31
C TYR A 17 -8.68 0.62 34.33
N TRP A 18 -9.95 0.55 34.71
CA TRP A 18 -11.02 -0.02 33.87
C TRP A 18 -11.02 0.53 32.44
N VAL A 19 -10.71 1.81 32.27
CA VAL A 19 -10.56 2.46 30.96
C VAL A 19 -9.51 1.77 30.07
N HIS A 20 -8.36 1.39 30.63
CA HIS A 20 -7.31 0.69 29.88
C HIS A 20 -7.73 -0.74 29.53
N LYS A 21 -8.45 -1.43 30.42
CA LYS A 21 -8.95 -2.79 30.15
C LYS A 21 -9.98 -2.78 29.01
N ILE A 22 -10.91 -1.83 29.07
CA ILE A 22 -11.91 -1.59 28.03
C ILE A 22 -11.21 -1.21 26.72
N GLY A 23 -10.22 -0.30 26.78
CA GLY A 23 -9.45 0.11 25.60
C GLY A 23 -8.69 -1.05 24.94
N VAL A 24 -8.00 -1.89 25.72
CA VAL A 24 -7.30 -3.07 25.19
C VAL A 24 -8.29 -4.08 24.58
N LEU A 25 -9.42 -4.34 25.24
CA LEU A 25 -10.45 -5.23 24.71
C LEU A 25 -11.08 -4.68 23.42
N ALA A 26 -11.35 -3.38 23.37
CA ALA A 26 -11.88 -2.71 22.18
C ALA A 26 -10.89 -2.78 21.02
N VAL A 27 -9.60 -2.50 21.26
CA VAL A 27 -8.56 -2.64 20.24
C VAL A 27 -8.47 -4.08 19.76
N LEU A 28 -8.47 -5.07 20.68
CA LEU A 28 -8.43 -6.48 20.31
C LEU A 28 -9.63 -6.86 19.43
N LEU A 29 -10.84 -6.52 19.85
CA LEU A 29 -12.07 -6.77 19.09
C LEU A 29 -12.01 -6.11 17.71
N ILE A 30 -11.63 -4.83 17.63
CA ILE A 30 -11.50 -4.11 16.36
C ILE A 30 -10.45 -4.78 15.46
N THR A 31 -9.30 -5.22 16.01
CA THR A 31 -8.27 -5.91 15.22
C THR A 31 -8.75 -7.27 14.73
N VAL A 32 -9.42 -8.06 15.57
CA VAL A 32 -9.95 -9.37 15.17
C VAL A 32 -11.03 -9.21 14.11
N THR A 33 -12.01 -8.34 14.34
CA THR A 33 -13.06 -8.05 13.36
C THR A 33 -12.47 -7.47 12.07
N GLY A 34 -11.47 -6.60 12.16
CA GLY A 34 -10.78 -6.04 11.01
C GLY A 34 -10.05 -7.10 10.19
N VAL A 35 -9.32 -8.01 10.83
CA VAL A 35 -8.62 -9.12 10.15
C VAL A 35 -9.62 -10.08 9.51
N VAL A 36 -10.69 -10.46 10.21
CA VAL A 36 -11.74 -11.33 9.65
C VAL A 36 -12.43 -10.64 8.46
N SER A 37 -12.73 -9.35 8.57
CA SER A 37 -13.34 -8.60 7.46
C SER A 37 -12.40 -8.52 6.25
N ILE A 38 -11.09 -8.33 6.47
CA ILE A 38 -10.10 -8.37 5.39
C ILE A 38 -10.02 -9.76 4.77
N ASP A 39 -10.05 -10.82 5.57
CA ASP A 39 -10.01 -12.20 5.07
C ASP A 39 -11.23 -12.54 4.20
N ASP A 40 -12.43 -12.11 4.64
CA ASP A 40 -13.67 -12.37 3.92
C ASP A 40 -13.82 -11.51 2.65
N LEU A 41 -13.41 -10.23 2.69
CA LEU A 41 -13.60 -9.32 1.56
C LEU A 41 -12.41 -9.30 0.56
N TRP A 42 -11.19 -9.60 1.01
CA TRP A 42 -9.94 -9.38 0.26
C TRP A 42 -9.05 -10.63 0.25
N ARG A 43 -9.66 -11.81 0.15
CA ARG A 43 -8.92 -13.09 0.22
C ARG A 43 -7.81 -13.22 -0.81
N ASP A 44 -8.06 -12.74 -2.03
CA ASP A 44 -7.09 -12.80 -3.14
C ASP A 44 -5.90 -11.84 -2.95
N GLU A 45 -6.03 -10.87 -2.05
CA GLU A 45 -5.03 -9.82 -1.82
C GLU A 45 -4.00 -10.24 -0.75
N TRP A 46 -4.22 -11.36 -0.05
CA TRP A 46 -3.20 -11.96 0.83
C TRP A 46 -1.94 -12.34 0.05
N ASP A 47 -2.07 -12.71 -1.23
CA ASP A 47 -0.93 -13.00 -2.10
C ASP A 47 -0.03 -11.77 -2.31
N ILE A 48 -0.59 -10.55 -2.24
CA ILE A 48 0.19 -9.31 -2.28
C ILE A 48 1.13 -9.24 -1.08
N ILE A 49 0.72 -9.69 0.10
CA ILE A 49 1.58 -9.59 1.29
C ILE A 49 2.86 -10.41 1.06
N LEU A 50 2.74 -11.63 0.54
CA LEU A 50 3.90 -12.47 0.24
C LEU A 50 4.82 -11.82 -0.79
N ILE A 51 4.27 -11.29 -1.89
CA ILE A 51 5.05 -10.61 -2.93
C ILE A 51 5.67 -9.31 -2.39
N SER A 52 4.96 -8.58 -1.54
CA SER A 52 5.46 -7.36 -0.91
C SER A 52 6.63 -7.65 0.02
N LEU A 53 6.64 -8.79 0.72
CA LEU A 53 7.76 -9.22 1.57
C LEU A 53 9.01 -9.52 0.74
N GLN A 54 8.86 -10.03 -0.49
CA GLN A 54 9.99 -10.20 -1.41
C GLN A 54 10.61 -8.85 -1.78
N SER A 55 9.83 -7.77 -1.88
CA SER A 55 10.37 -6.43 -2.16
C SER A 55 10.85 -5.71 -0.90
N THR A 56 10.18 -5.88 0.24
CA THR A 56 10.34 -5.04 1.44
C THR A 56 11.14 -5.71 2.55
N GLY A 57 11.37 -7.03 2.47
CA GLY A 57 12.08 -7.84 3.47
C GLY A 57 13.39 -7.21 3.96
N PRO A 58 14.32 -6.79 3.08
CA PRO A 58 15.55 -6.11 3.48
C PRO A 58 15.35 -4.90 4.40
N PHE A 59 14.32 -4.09 4.13
CA PHE A 59 14.03 -2.87 4.88
C PHE A 59 13.28 -3.15 6.18
N LEU A 60 12.37 -4.14 6.16
CA LEU A 60 11.69 -4.61 7.36
C LEU A 60 12.68 -5.21 8.36
N HIS A 61 13.67 -5.96 7.88
CA HIS A 61 14.77 -6.47 8.70
C HIS A 61 15.54 -5.31 9.37
N LEU A 62 15.97 -4.32 8.59
CA LEU A 62 16.70 -3.17 9.12
C LEU A 62 15.89 -2.40 10.17
N GLY A 63 14.60 -2.20 9.91
CA GLY A 63 13.68 -1.58 10.87
C GLY A 63 13.52 -2.40 12.16
N ALA A 64 13.42 -3.73 12.05
CA ALA A 64 13.32 -4.63 13.20
C ALA A 64 14.60 -4.62 14.05
N VAL A 65 15.78 -4.66 13.41
CA VAL A 65 17.08 -4.53 14.10
C VAL A 65 17.13 -3.21 14.84
N ALA A 66 16.86 -2.07 14.18
CA ALA A 66 16.90 -0.75 14.80
C ALA A 66 15.93 -0.63 16.01
N ALA A 67 14.72 -1.18 15.88
CA ALA A 67 13.75 -1.21 16.98
C ALA A 67 14.25 -2.04 18.17
N MET A 68 14.86 -3.22 17.92
CA MET A 68 15.43 -4.06 18.96
C MET A 68 16.68 -3.45 19.60
N THR A 69 17.52 -2.74 18.84
CA THR A 69 18.63 -1.94 19.37
C THR A 69 18.11 -0.88 20.34
N ALA A 70 17.06 -0.14 19.97
CA ALA A 70 16.46 0.88 20.82
C ALA A 70 15.84 0.29 22.10
N LEU A 71 15.14 -0.84 21.99
CA LEU A 71 14.63 -1.60 23.14
C LEU A 71 15.76 -2.07 24.07
N GLY A 72 16.98 -2.24 23.54
CA GLY A 72 18.18 -2.57 24.31
C GLY A 72 18.43 -1.61 25.48
N TRP A 73 18.08 -0.32 25.34
CA TRP A 73 18.18 0.63 26.46
C TRP A 73 17.24 0.28 27.62
N ILE A 74 15.99 -0.07 27.32
CA ILE A 74 15.01 -0.42 28.36
C ILE A 74 15.43 -1.74 29.03
N VAL A 75 15.81 -2.73 28.22
CA VAL A 75 16.25 -4.04 28.71
C VAL A 75 17.51 -3.91 29.58
N ALA A 76 18.52 -3.15 29.13
CA ALA A 76 19.72 -2.88 29.91
C ALA A 76 19.38 -2.26 31.27
N GLY A 77 18.41 -1.34 31.33
CA GLY A 77 17.99 -0.73 32.59
C GLY A 77 17.28 -1.66 33.54
N GLN A 78 16.42 -2.53 33.04
CA GLN A 78 15.77 -3.55 33.86
C GLN A 78 16.77 -4.60 34.35
N VAL A 79 17.71 -5.02 33.49
CA VAL A 79 18.75 -5.99 33.84
C VAL A 79 19.69 -5.42 34.89
N VAL A 80 20.15 -4.17 34.78
CA VAL A 80 21.09 -3.61 35.77
C VAL A 80 20.40 -3.24 37.11
N ARG A 81 19.13 -2.84 37.10
CA ARG A 81 18.39 -2.45 38.32
C ARG A 81 17.74 -3.59 39.08
N GLY A 82 17.51 -4.73 38.43
CA GLY A 82 16.81 -5.86 39.05
C GLY A 82 17.51 -6.38 40.31
N GLU A 83 16.71 -6.83 41.28
CA GLU A 83 17.24 -7.49 42.50
C GLU A 83 17.28 -9.01 42.34
N ARG A 84 16.48 -9.57 41.41
CA ARG A 84 16.35 -11.02 41.18
C ARG A 84 17.24 -11.48 40.03
N THR A 85 18.33 -12.17 40.35
CA THR A 85 19.32 -12.69 39.39
C THR A 85 18.73 -13.62 38.32
N ARG A 86 17.83 -14.53 38.70
CA ARG A 86 17.17 -15.45 37.75
C ARG A 86 16.37 -14.71 36.67
N PHE A 87 15.66 -13.65 37.05
CA PHE A 87 14.86 -12.88 36.11
C PHE A 87 15.73 -12.08 35.14
N GLN A 88 16.82 -11.47 35.62
CA GLN A 88 17.78 -10.75 34.80
C GLN A 88 18.39 -11.66 33.73
N VAL A 89 18.81 -12.87 34.13
CA VAL A 89 19.39 -13.86 33.22
C VAL A 89 18.37 -14.30 32.17
N LEU A 90 17.13 -14.59 32.57
CA LEU A 90 16.06 -14.96 31.63
C LEU A 90 15.72 -13.85 30.63
N LEU A 91 15.58 -12.61 31.11
CA LEU A 91 15.27 -11.47 30.25
C LEU A 91 16.41 -11.17 29.27
N LEU A 92 17.65 -11.22 29.74
CA LEU A 92 18.84 -11.03 28.90
C LEU A 92 18.96 -12.13 27.86
N LEU A 93 18.80 -13.40 28.25
CA LEU A 93 18.82 -14.53 27.33
C LEU A 93 17.73 -14.40 26.26
N LEU A 94 16.50 -14.08 26.65
CA LEU A 94 15.41 -13.87 25.70
C LEU A 94 15.74 -12.76 24.70
N TYR A 95 16.22 -11.62 25.20
CA TYR A 95 16.61 -10.49 24.34
C TYR A 95 17.73 -10.86 23.36
N VAL A 96 18.78 -11.53 23.84
CA VAL A 96 19.91 -11.98 23.00
C VAL A 96 19.45 -13.01 21.97
N CYS A 97 18.58 -13.96 22.35
CA CYS A 97 18.02 -14.94 21.42
C CYS A 97 17.21 -14.27 20.29
N VAL A 98 16.35 -13.31 20.63
CA VAL A 98 15.57 -12.56 19.62
C VAL A 98 16.48 -11.73 18.72
N LEU A 99 17.49 -11.06 19.30
CA LEU A 99 18.44 -10.26 18.53
C LEU A 99 19.27 -11.13 17.57
N LEU A 100 19.73 -12.30 18.03
CA LEU A 100 20.46 -13.25 17.19
C LEU A 100 19.59 -13.81 16.07
N ALA A 101 18.33 -14.14 16.36
CA ALA A 101 17.39 -14.59 15.34
C ALA A 101 17.17 -13.50 14.27
N LEU A 102 17.07 -12.23 14.68
CA LEU A 102 16.98 -11.11 13.75
C LEU A 102 18.24 -10.99 12.88
N TYR A 103 19.43 -11.03 13.47
CA TYR A 103 20.69 -10.99 12.72
C TYR A 103 20.83 -12.12 11.70
N LEU A 104 20.20 -13.28 11.94
CA LEU A 104 20.21 -14.41 11.00
C LEU A 104 19.05 -14.37 9.99
N THR A 105 18.07 -13.47 10.15
CA THR A 105 16.88 -13.39 9.30
C THR A 105 17.21 -13.13 7.82
N PRO A 106 18.20 -12.31 7.45
CA PRO A 106 18.56 -12.07 6.04
C PRO A 106 18.89 -13.33 5.24
N LEU A 107 19.34 -14.41 5.88
CA LEU A 107 19.55 -15.71 5.23
C LEU A 107 18.25 -16.34 4.70
N THR A 108 17.10 -15.93 5.23
CA THR A 108 15.78 -16.46 4.84
C THR A 108 15.03 -15.56 3.87
N ILE A 109 15.50 -14.32 3.68
CA ILE A 109 14.86 -13.34 2.79
C ILE A 109 15.25 -13.67 1.35
N SER A 110 14.27 -14.08 0.55
CA SER A 110 14.42 -14.22 -0.90
C SER A 110 13.78 -13.02 -1.59
N SER A 111 14.55 -12.32 -2.41
CA SER A 111 14.07 -11.22 -3.24
C SER A 111 14.61 -11.39 -4.65
N PRO A 112 13.75 -11.36 -5.68
CA PRO A 112 14.20 -11.38 -7.07
C PRO A 112 15.14 -10.22 -7.40
N CYS A 113 15.03 -9.08 -6.70
CA CYS A 113 15.84 -7.90 -6.97
C CYS A 113 17.20 -7.86 -6.27
N ILE A 114 17.56 -8.91 -5.50
CA ILE A 114 18.93 -9.09 -5.01
C ILE A 114 19.70 -9.88 -6.08
N MET A 115 20.26 -9.15 -7.04
CA MET A 115 21.02 -9.72 -8.16
C MET A 115 22.00 -8.71 -8.74
N ASP A 116 23.03 -9.21 -9.40
CA ASP A 116 23.92 -8.34 -10.17
C ASP A 116 23.20 -7.70 -11.34
N ARG A 117 23.54 -6.43 -11.60
CA ARG A 117 22.93 -5.66 -12.70
C ARG A 117 23.14 -6.29 -14.07
N SER A 118 24.21 -7.06 -14.25
CA SER A 118 24.49 -7.81 -15.48
C SER A 118 23.47 -8.92 -15.75
N ASN A 119 22.82 -9.43 -14.71
CA ASN A 119 21.84 -10.51 -14.82
C ASN A 119 20.43 -9.99 -15.07
N LEU A 120 20.20 -8.68 -14.89
CA LEU A 120 18.91 -8.04 -15.10
C LEU A 120 18.46 -8.19 -16.55
N LYS A 121 17.20 -8.60 -16.71
CA LYS A 121 16.59 -8.79 -18.03
C LYS A 121 16.12 -7.47 -18.63
N PRO A 122 15.85 -7.41 -19.95
CA PRO A 122 15.28 -6.22 -20.58
C PRO A 122 14.01 -5.75 -19.88
N GLN A 123 13.74 -4.46 -19.94
CA GLN A 123 12.55 -3.86 -19.34
C GLN A 123 11.28 -4.53 -19.88
N PRO A 124 10.37 -5.01 -19.00
CA PRO A 124 9.10 -5.60 -19.44
C PRO A 124 8.29 -4.57 -20.22
N THR A 125 7.75 -5.00 -21.36
CA THR A 125 6.89 -4.13 -22.17
C THR A 125 5.56 -3.87 -21.46
N ILE A 126 4.99 -2.68 -21.66
CA ILE A 126 3.72 -2.32 -21.02
C ILE A 126 2.60 -2.46 -22.05
N ILE A 127 1.59 -3.26 -21.73
CA ILE A 127 0.32 -3.37 -22.44
C ILE A 127 -0.70 -2.55 -21.65
N SER A 128 -1.40 -1.65 -22.32
CA SER A 128 -2.30 -0.73 -21.63
C SER A 128 -3.71 -1.30 -21.55
N ARG A 129 -4.17 -1.60 -20.34
CA ARG A 129 -5.46 -2.24 -20.10
C ARG A 129 -6.59 -1.22 -20.17
N ARG A 130 -7.56 -1.49 -21.04
CA ARG A 130 -8.72 -0.60 -21.34
C ARG A 130 -8.28 0.81 -21.77
N GLY A 131 -7.09 0.91 -22.36
CA GLY A 131 -6.40 2.17 -22.63
C GLY A 131 -5.55 2.60 -21.43
N ALA A 132 -5.73 3.83 -20.97
CA ALA A 132 -5.12 4.38 -19.76
C ALA A 132 -6.22 4.88 -18.82
N PRO A 133 -6.97 3.98 -18.15
CA PRO A 133 -8.14 4.31 -17.33
C PRO A 133 -7.82 5.26 -16.17
N MET A 134 -6.58 5.28 -15.67
CA MET A 134 -6.13 6.28 -14.69
C MET A 134 -5.87 7.68 -15.28
N LEU A 135 -5.99 7.88 -16.59
CA LEU A 135 -5.79 9.17 -17.26
C LEU A 135 -7.01 9.66 -18.06
N ALA A 136 -7.93 8.76 -18.40
CA ALA A 136 -9.06 9.02 -19.26
C ALA A 136 -10.12 7.90 -19.10
N PRO A 137 -11.40 8.17 -19.46
CA PRO A 137 -12.47 7.18 -19.30
C PRO A 137 -12.15 5.86 -20.01
N GLU A 138 -12.20 4.74 -19.28
CA GLU A 138 -11.81 3.41 -19.78
C GLU A 138 -12.54 3.01 -21.07
N ASN A 139 -11.89 2.19 -21.92
CA ASN A 139 -12.47 1.68 -23.18
C ASN A 139 -12.96 2.77 -24.16
N THR A 140 -12.45 4.00 -24.07
CA THR A 140 -12.73 5.09 -25.02
C THR A 140 -11.54 5.37 -25.92
N VAL A 141 -11.80 5.97 -27.09
CA VAL A 141 -10.74 6.41 -28.01
C VAL A 141 -9.78 7.40 -27.34
N MET A 142 -10.26 8.28 -26.45
CA MET A 142 -9.40 9.15 -25.66
C MET A 142 -8.43 8.36 -24.77
N SER A 143 -8.90 7.30 -24.13
CA SER A 143 -8.07 6.48 -23.23
C SER A 143 -6.98 5.72 -23.97
N PHE A 144 -7.26 5.15 -25.13
CA PHE A 144 -6.22 4.55 -25.97
C PHE A 144 -5.23 5.59 -26.51
N ASN A 145 -5.68 6.79 -26.88
CA ASN A 145 -4.78 7.87 -27.26
C ASN A 145 -3.88 8.33 -26.10
N LYS A 146 -4.40 8.36 -24.86
CA LYS A 146 -3.59 8.64 -23.67
C LYS A 146 -2.56 7.54 -23.41
N ALA A 147 -2.91 6.27 -23.61
CA ALA A 147 -1.98 5.16 -23.52
C ALA A 147 -0.84 5.27 -24.55
N LEU A 148 -1.14 5.66 -25.79
CA LEU A 148 -0.13 5.89 -26.84
C LEU A 148 0.90 6.95 -26.45
N GLN A 149 0.47 8.01 -25.75
CA GLN A 149 1.39 9.03 -25.22
C GLN A 149 2.39 8.45 -24.21
N GLN A 150 2.06 7.33 -23.57
CA GLN A 150 2.93 6.61 -22.64
C GLN A 150 3.82 5.55 -23.32
N LYS A 151 3.82 5.50 -24.67
CA LYS A 151 4.65 4.58 -25.49
C LYS A 151 4.41 3.10 -25.16
N VAL A 152 3.14 2.73 -24.93
CA VAL A 152 2.75 1.33 -24.68
C VAL A 152 3.02 0.45 -25.91
N SER A 153 3.30 -0.83 -25.67
CA SER A 153 3.56 -1.83 -26.71
C SER A 153 2.29 -2.29 -27.41
N GLY A 154 1.19 -2.37 -26.66
CA GLY A 154 -0.11 -2.82 -27.14
C GLY A 154 -1.25 -2.33 -26.26
N PHE A 155 -2.46 -2.67 -26.69
CA PHE A 155 -3.70 -2.41 -25.98
C PHE A 155 -4.31 -3.72 -25.49
N GLU A 156 -4.94 -3.71 -24.32
CA GLU A 156 -5.82 -4.78 -23.88
C GLU A 156 -7.24 -4.24 -23.76
N ALA A 157 -8.23 -4.97 -24.25
CA ALA A 157 -9.62 -4.57 -24.17
C ALA A 157 -10.58 -5.76 -23.98
N ASP A 158 -11.67 -5.48 -23.26
CA ASP A 158 -12.79 -6.39 -23.07
C ASP A 158 -13.84 -6.12 -24.15
N VAL A 159 -14.25 -7.18 -24.86
CA VAL A 159 -15.13 -7.12 -26.03
C VAL A 159 -16.40 -7.91 -25.78
N THR A 160 -17.53 -7.30 -26.11
CA THR A 160 -18.81 -7.99 -26.25
C THR A 160 -19.48 -7.58 -27.56
N ILE A 161 -20.68 -8.10 -27.84
CA ILE A 161 -21.45 -7.79 -29.04
C ILE A 161 -22.79 -7.15 -28.69
N SER A 162 -23.28 -6.25 -29.54
CA SER A 162 -24.62 -5.67 -29.42
C SER A 162 -25.70 -6.61 -29.97
N ALA A 163 -26.96 -6.30 -29.69
CA ALA A 163 -28.12 -7.09 -30.12
C ALA A 163 -28.19 -7.27 -31.65
N ASP A 164 -27.71 -6.26 -32.40
CA ASP A 164 -27.60 -6.23 -33.85
C ASP A 164 -26.24 -6.73 -34.40
N GLY A 165 -25.32 -7.18 -33.53
CA GLY A 165 -24.10 -7.90 -33.93
C GLY A 165 -22.87 -7.03 -34.15
N VAL A 166 -22.81 -5.83 -33.57
CA VAL A 166 -21.63 -4.97 -33.61
C VAL A 166 -20.76 -5.26 -32.40
N ALA A 167 -19.49 -5.60 -32.62
CA ALA A 167 -18.52 -5.79 -31.54
C ALA A 167 -18.08 -4.44 -30.95
N PHE A 168 -18.19 -4.29 -29.63
CA PHE A 168 -17.84 -3.07 -28.91
C PHE A 168 -17.11 -3.37 -27.60
N LEU A 169 -16.47 -2.33 -27.06
CA LEU A 169 -15.63 -2.44 -25.87
C LEU A 169 -16.43 -2.19 -24.60
N MET A 170 -16.51 -3.19 -23.74
CA MET A 170 -17.18 -3.09 -22.45
C MET A 170 -16.70 -4.21 -21.52
N ARG A 171 -16.25 -3.80 -20.33
CA ARG A 171 -15.83 -4.72 -19.28
C ARG A 171 -17.03 -5.30 -18.53
N ASP A 172 -17.91 -4.41 -18.10
CA ASP A 172 -18.99 -4.76 -17.19
C ASP A 172 -20.12 -5.49 -17.93
N HIS A 173 -20.96 -6.19 -17.17
CA HIS A 173 -22.17 -6.79 -17.72
C HIS A 173 -23.20 -5.74 -18.11
N THR A 174 -23.29 -4.62 -17.40
CA THR A 174 -24.25 -3.54 -17.66
C THR A 174 -23.54 -2.26 -18.09
N LEU A 175 -24.29 -1.31 -18.66
CA LEU A 175 -23.76 -0.01 -19.09
C LEU A 175 -23.72 1.02 -17.94
N HIS A 176 -24.24 0.67 -16.75
CA HIS A 176 -24.54 1.61 -15.67
C HIS A 176 -23.33 2.38 -15.12
N ARG A 177 -22.20 1.69 -14.86
CA ARG A 177 -21.04 2.33 -14.21
C ARG A 177 -20.32 3.32 -15.12
N THR A 178 -20.24 3.04 -16.41
CA THR A 178 -19.35 3.75 -17.35
C THR A 178 -20.10 4.55 -18.41
N THR A 179 -21.42 4.68 -18.29
CA THR A 179 -22.24 5.49 -19.20
C THR A 179 -23.38 6.21 -18.48
N ASP A 180 -24.19 6.98 -19.21
CA ASP A 180 -25.42 7.63 -18.73
C ASP A 180 -26.70 6.83 -19.07
N VAL A 181 -26.61 5.50 -19.14
CA VAL A 181 -27.75 4.61 -19.44
C VAL A 181 -28.90 4.76 -18.42
N ASP A 182 -28.61 5.10 -17.18
CA ASP A 182 -29.59 5.36 -16.12
C ASP A 182 -30.50 6.54 -16.47
N ARG A 183 -29.94 7.54 -17.15
CA ARG A 183 -30.67 8.72 -17.62
C ARG A 183 -31.37 8.47 -18.96
N VAL A 184 -30.70 7.84 -19.92
CA VAL A 184 -31.22 7.67 -21.29
C VAL A 184 -32.20 6.50 -21.38
N PHE A 185 -31.94 5.40 -20.67
CA PHE A 185 -32.75 4.19 -20.65
C PHE A 185 -33.00 3.69 -19.19
N PRO A 186 -33.68 4.47 -18.34
CA PRO A 186 -33.82 4.18 -16.90
C PRO A 186 -34.41 2.80 -16.59
N ARG A 187 -35.34 2.32 -17.42
CA ARG A 187 -35.98 1.00 -17.25
C ARG A 187 -35.07 -0.17 -17.59
N ARG A 188 -33.98 0.08 -18.33
CA ARG A 188 -33.06 -0.93 -18.88
C ARG A 188 -31.64 -0.84 -18.30
N GLN A 189 -31.41 0.04 -17.33
CA GLN A 189 -30.06 0.32 -16.80
C GLN A 189 -29.32 -0.90 -16.20
N HIS A 190 -30.07 -1.92 -15.79
CA HIS A 190 -29.54 -3.18 -15.24
C HIS A 190 -29.56 -4.34 -16.26
N GLU A 191 -30.02 -4.10 -17.50
CA GLU A 191 -29.92 -5.10 -18.56
C GLU A 191 -28.46 -5.33 -18.97
N ASP A 192 -28.17 -6.53 -19.48
CA ASP A 192 -26.85 -6.80 -20.03
C ASP A 192 -26.59 -5.88 -21.22
N ALA A 193 -25.42 -5.26 -21.25
CA ALA A 193 -24.96 -4.32 -22.28
C ALA A 193 -25.10 -4.89 -23.70
N SER A 194 -24.98 -6.22 -23.85
CA SER A 194 -25.13 -6.89 -25.14
C SER A 194 -26.57 -6.86 -25.68
N LEU A 195 -27.59 -6.67 -24.84
CA LEU A 195 -29.00 -6.61 -25.27
C LEU A 195 -29.41 -5.25 -25.85
N PHE A 196 -28.52 -4.27 -25.85
CA PHE A 196 -28.72 -2.99 -26.52
C PHE A 196 -28.23 -3.09 -27.97
N THR A 197 -28.89 -2.36 -28.88
CA THR A 197 -28.44 -2.19 -30.26
C THR A 197 -27.29 -1.21 -30.35
N TRP A 198 -26.47 -1.29 -31.39
CA TRP A 198 -25.34 -0.37 -31.56
C TRP A 198 -25.74 1.11 -31.63
N PRO A 199 -26.84 1.53 -32.30
CA PRO A 199 -27.29 2.92 -32.26
C PRO A 199 -27.64 3.40 -30.84
N GLU A 200 -28.27 2.54 -30.02
CA GLU A 200 -28.55 2.86 -28.61
C GLU A 200 -27.25 3.03 -27.83
N ILE A 201 -26.32 2.07 -27.94
CA ILE A 201 -25.02 2.11 -27.25
C ILE A 201 -24.22 3.36 -27.68
N ARG A 202 -24.20 3.68 -28.97
CA ARG A 202 -23.44 4.82 -29.51
C ARG A 202 -24.04 6.18 -29.09
N SER A 203 -25.33 6.21 -28.74
CA SER A 203 -25.99 7.42 -28.24
C SER A 203 -25.58 7.77 -26.80
N LEU A 204 -25.06 6.80 -26.04
CA LEU A 204 -24.68 6.98 -24.65
C LEU A 204 -23.35 7.74 -24.51
N ASN A 205 -23.28 8.57 -23.47
CA ASN A 205 -22.08 9.24 -23.04
C ASN A 205 -21.23 8.30 -22.19
N ALA A 206 -20.01 7.99 -22.62
CA ALA A 206 -19.10 7.07 -21.92
C ALA A 206 -17.98 7.79 -21.15
N GLY A 207 -18.15 9.08 -20.85
CA GLY A 207 -17.05 9.93 -20.38
C GLY A 207 -17.36 10.85 -19.20
N LEU A 208 -18.61 11.30 -19.04
CA LEU A 208 -19.01 12.18 -17.94
C LEU A 208 -18.86 11.52 -16.56
N TRP A 209 -19.13 10.21 -16.46
CA TRP A 209 -18.96 9.44 -15.22
C TRP A 209 -17.54 9.60 -14.65
N PHE A 210 -16.52 9.56 -15.52
CA PHE A 210 -15.11 9.66 -15.13
C PHE A 210 -14.78 10.99 -14.47
N LEU A 211 -15.42 12.08 -14.92
CA LEU A 211 -15.22 13.41 -14.34
C LEU A 211 -16.06 13.63 -13.08
N LYS A 212 -17.22 12.97 -12.98
CA LYS A 212 -18.13 13.09 -11.84
C LYS A 212 -17.64 12.26 -10.65
N ASP A 213 -17.31 11.00 -10.91
CA ASP A 213 -16.93 10.04 -9.87
C ASP A 213 -15.43 10.13 -9.55
N ASP A 214 -14.62 10.61 -10.49
CA ASP A 214 -13.17 10.79 -10.40
C ASP A 214 -12.44 9.64 -9.67
N PRO A 215 -12.58 8.39 -10.14
CA PRO A 215 -12.16 7.19 -9.41
C PRO A 215 -10.66 7.13 -9.10
N TYR A 216 -9.86 7.98 -9.77
CA TYR A 216 -8.41 8.03 -9.62
C TYR A 216 -7.91 9.45 -9.26
N TRP A 217 -8.77 10.33 -8.77
CA TRP A 217 -8.45 11.73 -8.41
C TRP A 217 -7.67 12.49 -9.50
N THR A 218 -7.96 12.17 -10.76
CA THR A 218 -7.25 12.64 -11.93
C THR A 218 -7.90 13.87 -12.53
N ALA A 219 -9.21 14.06 -12.37
CA ALA A 219 -9.96 15.16 -12.98
C ALA A 219 -9.38 16.53 -12.58
N GLN A 220 -8.88 16.68 -11.35
CA GLN A 220 -8.23 17.90 -10.87
C GLN A 220 -6.96 18.28 -11.66
N PHE A 221 -6.22 17.30 -12.19
CA PHE A 221 -4.98 17.51 -12.95
C PHE A 221 -5.22 17.68 -14.45
N MET A 222 -6.47 17.54 -14.92
CA MET A 222 -6.83 17.71 -16.33
C MET A 222 -7.05 19.18 -16.68
N SER A 223 -6.53 19.59 -17.83
CA SER A 223 -6.86 20.90 -18.41
C SER A 223 -8.34 21.00 -18.80
N VAL A 224 -8.86 22.22 -18.92
CA VAL A 224 -10.26 22.48 -19.36
C VAL A 224 -10.56 21.78 -20.69
N LYS A 225 -9.62 21.82 -21.64
CA LYS A 225 -9.74 21.14 -22.95
C LYS A 225 -9.76 19.61 -22.82
N GLU A 226 -9.02 19.05 -21.87
CA GLU A 226 -9.05 17.60 -21.62
C GLU A 226 -10.34 17.17 -20.95
N ARG A 227 -10.86 17.95 -20.00
CA ARG A 227 -12.18 17.69 -19.40
C ARG A 227 -13.28 17.75 -20.46
N GLY A 228 -13.27 18.75 -21.33
CA GLY A 228 -14.22 18.84 -22.45
C GLY A 228 -14.16 17.63 -23.39
N ARG A 229 -12.95 17.12 -23.67
CA ARG A 229 -12.78 15.89 -24.49
C ARG A 229 -13.24 14.63 -23.76
N ALA A 230 -12.93 14.51 -22.48
CA ALA A 230 -13.36 13.38 -21.65
C ALA A 230 -14.88 13.34 -21.52
N ALA A 231 -15.52 14.49 -21.27
CA ALA A 231 -16.97 14.63 -21.20
C ALA A 231 -17.67 14.28 -22.53
N ASN A 232 -16.98 14.33 -23.66
CA ASN A 232 -17.53 14.05 -24.98
C ASN A 232 -17.01 12.73 -25.58
N GLN A 233 -16.94 11.68 -24.77
CA GLN A 233 -16.62 10.32 -25.22
C GLN A 233 -17.91 9.51 -25.40
N THR A 234 -17.87 8.56 -26.32
CA THR A 234 -18.89 7.53 -26.54
C THR A 234 -18.25 6.15 -26.41
N VAL A 235 -19.07 5.10 -26.31
CA VAL A 235 -18.59 3.72 -26.28
C VAL A 235 -17.81 3.42 -27.58
N CYS A 236 -16.61 2.86 -27.42
CA CYS A 236 -15.72 2.53 -28.53
C CYS A 236 -16.12 1.18 -29.16
N SER A 237 -16.21 1.14 -30.49
CA SER A 237 -16.34 -0.13 -31.22
C SER A 237 -15.01 -0.87 -31.29
N LEU A 238 -15.06 -2.19 -31.46
CA LEU A 238 -13.83 -2.97 -31.68
C LEU A 238 -13.08 -2.49 -32.94
N VAL A 239 -13.81 -2.16 -34.01
CA VAL A 239 -13.20 -1.67 -35.27
C VAL A 239 -12.44 -0.36 -35.06
N GLU A 240 -12.94 0.56 -34.23
CA GLU A 240 -12.26 1.82 -33.92
C GLU A 240 -10.92 1.57 -33.20
N LEU A 241 -10.90 0.69 -32.20
CA LEU A 241 -9.66 0.29 -31.51
C LEU A 241 -8.67 -0.37 -32.48
N LEU A 242 -9.13 -1.34 -33.28
CA LEU A 242 -8.24 -2.07 -34.18
C LEU A 242 -7.66 -1.17 -35.27
N ARG A 243 -8.44 -0.24 -35.83
CA ARG A 243 -7.93 0.77 -36.77
C ARG A 243 -6.89 1.68 -36.12
N LEU A 244 -7.07 2.06 -34.86
CA LEU A 244 -6.07 2.81 -34.10
C LEU A 244 -4.78 1.99 -33.92
N ALA A 245 -4.90 0.70 -33.62
CA ALA A 245 -3.76 -0.21 -33.49
C ALA A 245 -2.99 -0.39 -34.81
N VAL A 246 -3.70 -0.55 -35.94
CA VAL A 246 -3.10 -0.58 -37.29
C VAL A 246 -2.33 0.70 -37.57
N LYS A 247 -2.97 1.85 -37.36
CA LYS A 247 -2.36 3.17 -37.61
C LYS A 247 -1.10 3.41 -36.78
N THR A 248 -1.02 2.82 -35.60
CA THR A 248 0.07 3.05 -34.63
C THR A 248 1.02 1.87 -34.49
N ASN A 249 0.83 0.83 -35.30
CA ASN A 249 1.57 -0.43 -35.29
C ASN A 249 1.68 -1.04 -33.87
N ARG A 250 0.54 -1.26 -33.22
CA ARG A 250 0.45 -1.82 -31.86
C ARG A 250 -0.26 -3.17 -31.87
N THR A 251 0.12 -4.02 -30.94
CA THR A 251 -0.60 -5.27 -30.69
C THR A 251 -1.88 -5.01 -29.89
N VAL A 252 -2.85 -5.90 -30.01
CA VAL A 252 -4.13 -5.82 -29.31
C VAL A 252 -4.44 -7.17 -28.68
N MET A 253 -4.61 -7.18 -27.37
CA MET A 253 -5.03 -8.32 -26.57
C MET A 253 -6.53 -8.21 -26.28
N LEU A 254 -7.30 -9.17 -26.76
CA LEU A 254 -8.76 -9.16 -26.70
C LEU A 254 -9.29 -10.21 -25.71
N SER A 255 -10.03 -9.74 -24.72
CA SER A 255 -10.91 -10.57 -23.89
C SER A 255 -12.28 -10.62 -24.53
N LEU A 256 -12.75 -11.80 -24.89
CA LEU A 256 -14.08 -11.99 -25.45
C LEU A 256 -15.05 -12.45 -24.36
N ARG A 257 -16.17 -11.74 -24.21
CA ARG A 257 -17.26 -12.08 -23.29
C ARG A 257 -18.45 -12.66 -24.05
N SER A 258 -18.90 -13.84 -23.65
CA SER A 258 -20.15 -14.42 -24.17
C SER A 258 -21.33 -13.52 -23.82
N PRO A 259 -22.21 -13.17 -24.79
CA PRO A 259 -23.51 -12.62 -24.45
C PRO A 259 -24.38 -13.69 -23.76
N PRO A 260 -25.46 -13.29 -23.05
CA PRO A 260 -26.35 -14.23 -22.38
C PRO A 260 -27.13 -15.11 -23.39
N PRO A 261 -27.68 -16.26 -22.98
CA PRO A 261 -28.37 -17.20 -23.88
C PRO A 261 -29.56 -16.59 -24.64
N GLN A 262 -30.28 -15.65 -24.03
CA GLN A 262 -31.39 -14.93 -24.68
C GLN A 262 -30.96 -13.94 -25.78
N HIS A 263 -29.67 -13.72 -25.97
CA HIS A 263 -29.18 -12.78 -26.97
C HIS A 263 -29.48 -13.29 -28.39
N PRO A 264 -30.06 -12.47 -29.30
CA PRO A 264 -30.46 -12.91 -30.64
C PRO A 264 -29.31 -13.45 -31.50
N ARG A 265 -28.08 -13.09 -31.16
CA ARG A 265 -26.84 -13.52 -31.82
C ARG A 265 -25.92 -14.36 -30.93
N HIS A 266 -26.47 -15.02 -29.90
CA HIS A 266 -25.69 -15.83 -28.95
C HIS A 266 -24.82 -16.89 -29.62
N GLU A 267 -25.24 -17.45 -30.76
CA GLU A 267 -24.45 -18.44 -31.51
C GLU A 267 -23.43 -17.83 -32.49
N LEU A 268 -23.64 -16.57 -32.89
CA LEU A 268 -22.90 -15.91 -33.97
C LEU A 268 -21.84 -14.91 -33.47
N TRP A 269 -21.82 -14.63 -32.16
CA TRP A 269 -21.01 -13.56 -31.59
C TRP A 269 -19.51 -13.60 -31.89
N ILE A 270 -18.92 -14.80 -31.97
CA ILE A 270 -17.51 -14.95 -32.38
C ILE A 270 -17.33 -14.62 -33.84
N SER A 271 -18.22 -15.09 -34.72
CA SER A 271 -18.18 -14.76 -36.15
C SER A 271 -18.29 -13.25 -36.34
N ASP A 272 -19.13 -12.59 -35.55
CA ASP A 272 -19.29 -11.13 -35.60
C ASP A 272 -18.04 -10.39 -35.10
N ALA A 273 -17.43 -10.85 -34.01
CA ALA A 273 -16.15 -10.31 -33.54
C ALA A 273 -15.03 -10.51 -34.58
N LEU A 274 -14.92 -11.70 -35.19
CA LEU A 274 -13.95 -11.99 -36.24
C LEU A 274 -14.18 -11.14 -37.50
N LYS A 275 -15.43 -10.92 -37.90
CA LYS A 275 -15.78 -9.99 -39.00
C LYS A 275 -15.33 -8.57 -38.67
N ALA A 276 -15.47 -8.11 -37.43
CA ALA A 276 -14.97 -6.81 -37.01
C ALA A 276 -13.43 -6.73 -37.11
N VAL A 277 -12.72 -7.80 -36.73
CA VAL A 277 -11.27 -7.91 -36.90
C VAL A 277 -10.88 -7.81 -38.38
N GLN A 278 -11.50 -8.61 -39.25
CA GLN A 278 -11.24 -8.60 -40.69
C GLN A 278 -11.52 -7.23 -41.32
N ARG A 279 -12.64 -6.59 -40.97
CA ARG A 279 -13.02 -5.25 -41.46
C ARG A 279 -12.07 -4.14 -41.03
N SER A 280 -11.31 -4.33 -39.96
CA SER A 280 -10.35 -3.33 -39.48
C SER A 280 -9.06 -3.30 -40.31
N GLY A 281 -8.76 -4.37 -41.06
CA GLY A 281 -7.51 -4.52 -41.80
C GLY A 281 -6.28 -4.82 -40.92
N ILE A 282 -6.49 -5.15 -39.64
CA ILE A 282 -5.39 -5.54 -38.74
C ILE A 282 -4.82 -6.90 -39.13
N GLN A 283 -3.49 -7.02 -39.06
CA GLN A 283 -2.82 -8.28 -39.31
C GLN A 283 -3.10 -9.24 -38.16
N SER A 284 -3.26 -10.52 -38.49
CA SER A 284 -3.64 -11.54 -37.49
C SER A 284 -2.57 -11.68 -36.40
N GLU A 285 -1.31 -11.45 -36.74
CA GLU A 285 -0.15 -11.47 -35.84
C GLU A 285 -0.19 -10.37 -34.76
N GLN A 286 -0.94 -9.30 -35.01
CA GLN A 286 -1.10 -8.20 -34.05
C GLN A 286 -2.25 -8.42 -33.06
N VAL A 287 -3.09 -9.43 -33.27
CA VAL A 287 -4.24 -9.72 -32.41
C VAL A 287 -3.97 -10.95 -31.57
N MET A 288 -4.10 -10.80 -30.26
CA MET A 288 -3.91 -11.84 -29.25
C MET A 288 -5.25 -12.10 -28.55
N TRP A 289 -5.66 -13.37 -28.44
CA TRP A 289 -6.91 -13.76 -27.80
C TRP A 289 -6.62 -14.35 -26.41
N MET A 290 -7.26 -13.84 -25.36
CA MET A 290 -6.93 -14.25 -23.98
C MET A 290 -7.49 -15.62 -23.59
N LYS A 291 -8.79 -15.88 -23.78
CA LYS A 291 -9.46 -17.05 -23.19
C LYS A 291 -9.55 -18.30 -24.08
N ASP A 292 -9.45 -19.49 -23.47
CA ASP A 292 -9.36 -20.83 -24.12
C ASP A 292 -10.66 -21.39 -24.73
N TRP A 293 -11.79 -21.17 -24.06
CA TRP A 293 -13.06 -21.91 -24.22
C TRP A 293 -13.64 -22.00 -25.65
N TYR A 294 -13.29 -21.11 -26.58
CA TYR A 294 -13.81 -21.12 -27.97
C TYR A 294 -12.73 -21.21 -29.06
N ARG A 295 -11.49 -21.56 -28.69
CA ARG A 295 -10.35 -21.60 -29.61
C ARG A 295 -10.50 -22.55 -30.78
N LYS A 296 -11.33 -23.60 -30.72
CA LYS A 296 -11.59 -24.47 -31.89
C LYS A 296 -12.21 -23.72 -33.08
N LYS A 297 -13.20 -22.85 -32.84
CA LYS A 297 -13.85 -22.04 -33.88
C LYS A 297 -12.97 -20.87 -34.35
N VAL A 298 -12.17 -20.29 -33.45
CA VAL A 298 -11.21 -19.22 -33.79
C VAL A 298 -10.03 -19.79 -34.59
N ARG A 299 -9.48 -20.94 -34.21
CA ARG A 299 -8.38 -21.64 -34.92
C ARG A 299 -8.72 -21.99 -36.35
N SER A 300 -9.95 -22.41 -36.62
CA SER A 300 -10.39 -22.69 -38.00
C SER A 300 -10.46 -21.43 -38.87
N ALA A 301 -10.54 -20.23 -38.25
CA ALA A 301 -10.70 -18.96 -38.96
C ALA A 301 -9.42 -18.11 -39.01
N VAL A 302 -8.53 -18.19 -38.00
CA VAL A 302 -7.28 -17.42 -37.89
C VAL A 302 -6.16 -18.28 -37.30
N PRO A 303 -5.17 -18.70 -38.11
CA PRO A 303 -4.04 -19.48 -37.62
C PRO A 303 -2.89 -18.56 -37.12
N ARG A 304 -2.76 -18.41 -35.79
CA ARG A 304 -1.65 -17.76 -35.00
C ARG A 304 -1.78 -16.23 -34.75
N PRO A 305 -1.23 -15.67 -33.64
CA PRO A 305 -0.58 -16.25 -32.45
C PRO A 305 -1.51 -16.27 -31.21
N GLU A 306 -1.37 -17.30 -30.37
CA GLU A 306 -2.30 -17.58 -29.27
C GLU A 306 -1.70 -17.30 -27.89
N GLN A 307 -2.55 -16.84 -26.96
CA GLN A 307 -2.24 -16.70 -25.54
C GLN A 307 -3.25 -17.49 -24.70
N THR A 308 -2.86 -17.93 -23.50
CA THR A 308 -3.74 -18.58 -22.51
C THR A 308 -3.56 -17.99 -21.12
N ASP A 309 -4.64 -18.01 -20.36
CA ASP A 309 -4.73 -17.72 -18.93
C ASP A 309 -4.62 -18.98 -18.05
N GLU A 310 -4.50 -20.18 -18.66
CA GLU A 310 -4.33 -21.45 -17.96
C GLU A 310 -2.85 -21.81 -17.71
N LYS A 311 -2.57 -22.35 -16.51
CA LYS A 311 -1.26 -22.94 -16.18
C LYS A 311 -1.13 -24.32 -16.82
N LEU A 312 -0.72 -24.35 -18.08
CA LEU A 312 -0.50 -25.60 -18.83
C LEU A 312 0.92 -26.16 -18.62
N SER A 313 1.12 -27.42 -18.98
CA SER A 313 2.46 -28.01 -19.07
C SER A 313 3.24 -27.45 -20.27
N ALA A 314 4.58 -27.53 -20.23
CA ALA A 314 5.43 -27.03 -21.32
C ALA A 314 5.17 -27.78 -22.64
N GLU A 315 4.80 -29.05 -22.54
CA GLU A 315 4.41 -29.94 -23.61
C GLU A 315 3.10 -29.46 -24.25
N GLU A 316 2.08 -29.14 -23.44
CA GLU A 316 0.80 -28.61 -23.92
C GLU A 316 0.95 -27.24 -24.58
N PHE A 317 1.83 -26.36 -24.09
CA PHE A 317 2.13 -25.08 -24.76
C PHE A 317 2.64 -25.29 -26.19
N LYS A 318 3.56 -26.25 -26.36
CA LYS A 318 4.13 -26.60 -27.67
C LYS A 318 3.10 -27.25 -28.59
N GLU A 319 2.35 -28.23 -28.09
CA GLU A 319 1.30 -28.92 -28.86
C GLU A 319 0.19 -27.97 -29.30
N ARG A 320 -0.19 -27.02 -28.43
CA ARG A 320 -1.23 -26.04 -28.71
C ARG A 320 -0.72 -24.83 -29.49
N GLY A 321 0.60 -24.68 -29.72
CA GLY A 321 1.18 -23.55 -30.45
C GLY A 321 1.06 -22.20 -29.74
N ILE A 322 0.91 -22.21 -28.42
CA ILE A 322 0.72 -21.03 -27.59
C ILE A 322 2.09 -20.38 -27.35
N ARG A 323 2.19 -19.06 -27.57
CA ARG A 323 3.46 -18.32 -27.48
C ARG A 323 3.53 -17.38 -26.29
N THR A 324 2.40 -17.07 -25.66
CA THR A 324 2.37 -16.22 -24.47
C THR A 324 1.39 -16.77 -23.45
N VAL A 325 1.72 -16.68 -22.17
CA VAL A 325 0.81 -16.97 -21.07
C VAL A 325 0.54 -15.67 -20.31
N SER A 326 -0.73 -15.38 -20.03
CA SER A 326 -1.16 -14.23 -19.25
C SER A 326 -1.54 -14.69 -17.85
N LEU A 327 -0.76 -14.31 -16.85
CA LEU A 327 -0.96 -14.72 -15.45
C LEU A 327 -1.50 -13.56 -14.62
N HIS A 328 -2.38 -13.88 -13.67
CA HIS A 328 -2.69 -12.93 -12.62
C HIS A 328 -1.44 -12.67 -11.76
N TYR A 329 -1.25 -11.45 -11.25
CA TYR A 329 -0.04 -11.11 -10.46
C TYR A 329 0.17 -12.06 -9.27
N SER A 330 -0.91 -12.51 -8.63
CA SER A 330 -0.85 -13.41 -7.48
C SER A 330 -0.33 -14.81 -7.85
N GLN A 331 -0.47 -15.18 -9.11
CA GLN A 331 -0.01 -16.46 -9.63
C GLN A 331 1.40 -16.40 -10.19
N ALA A 332 1.97 -15.21 -10.43
CA ALA A 332 3.21 -15.02 -11.17
C ALA A 332 4.46 -15.17 -10.27
N THR A 333 4.76 -16.40 -9.85
CA THR A 333 5.95 -16.70 -9.03
C THR A 333 7.23 -16.79 -9.87
N GLU A 334 8.39 -16.44 -9.29
CA GLU A 334 9.68 -16.50 -9.99
C GLU A 334 10.00 -17.90 -10.60
N PRO A 335 9.77 -19.03 -9.89
CA PRO A 335 10.00 -20.35 -10.47
C PRO A 335 9.13 -20.63 -11.70
N GLU A 336 7.87 -20.20 -11.68
CA GLU A 336 6.95 -20.36 -12.82
C GLU A 336 7.35 -19.49 -14.01
N ILE A 337 7.69 -18.22 -13.76
CA ILE A 337 8.18 -17.31 -14.81
C ILE A 337 9.42 -17.92 -15.47
N ARG A 338 10.37 -18.43 -14.67
CA ARG A 338 11.58 -19.09 -15.18
C ARG A 338 11.25 -20.35 -15.99
N ARG A 339 10.27 -21.14 -15.56
CA ARG A 339 9.80 -22.35 -16.26
C ARG A 339 9.20 -22.04 -17.63
N PHE A 340 8.29 -21.06 -17.72
CA PHE A 340 7.67 -20.67 -18.99
C PHE A 340 8.70 -20.12 -19.96
N ARG A 341 9.61 -19.28 -19.48
CA ARG A 341 10.69 -18.72 -20.30
C ARG A 341 11.66 -19.78 -20.79
N GLY A 342 12.01 -20.76 -19.94
CA GLY A 342 12.82 -21.92 -20.36
C GLY A 342 12.18 -22.74 -21.48
N SER A 343 10.86 -22.61 -21.67
CA SER A 343 10.10 -23.26 -22.73
C SER A 343 9.83 -22.37 -23.96
N ASN A 344 10.48 -21.20 -24.04
CA ASN A 344 10.24 -20.16 -25.06
C ASN A 344 8.78 -19.64 -25.09
N VAL A 345 8.10 -19.64 -23.94
CA VAL A 345 6.78 -19.02 -23.78
C VAL A 345 6.97 -17.66 -23.11
N SER A 346 6.48 -16.59 -23.74
CA SER A 346 6.50 -15.26 -23.14
C SER A 346 5.49 -15.17 -22.00
N VAL A 347 5.82 -14.42 -20.96
CA VAL A 347 4.93 -14.23 -19.79
C VAL A 347 4.43 -12.79 -19.76
N ASN A 348 3.10 -12.64 -19.79
CA ASN A 348 2.40 -11.40 -19.50
C ASN A 348 1.79 -11.47 -18.08
N VAL A 349 1.88 -10.41 -17.29
CA VAL A 349 1.30 -10.38 -15.92
C VAL A 349 0.31 -9.24 -15.78
N TYR A 350 -0.84 -9.52 -15.16
CA TYR A 350 -1.93 -8.55 -14.98
C TYR A 350 -2.67 -8.66 -13.64
N PRO A 351 -3.36 -7.60 -13.19
CA PRO A 351 -3.03 -6.21 -13.45
C PRO A 351 -1.77 -5.77 -12.67
N VAL A 352 -0.96 -4.89 -13.26
CA VAL A 352 0.21 -4.29 -12.59
C VAL A 352 0.11 -2.78 -12.68
N ASN A 353 -0.14 -2.11 -11.56
CA ASN A 353 -0.30 -0.65 -11.53
C ASN A 353 0.77 0.05 -10.68
N GLU A 354 1.39 -0.68 -9.75
CA GLU A 354 2.34 -0.13 -8.80
C GLU A 354 3.80 -0.26 -9.25
N PRO A 355 4.64 0.79 -9.06
CA PRO A 355 6.07 0.77 -9.41
C PRO A 355 6.87 -0.36 -8.73
N TRP A 356 6.57 -0.65 -7.47
CA TRP A 356 7.28 -1.67 -6.70
C TRP A 356 6.99 -3.08 -7.25
N LEU A 357 5.72 -3.37 -7.56
CA LEU A 357 5.30 -4.66 -8.14
C LEU A 357 5.91 -4.84 -9.53
N TYR A 358 5.89 -3.78 -10.35
CA TYR A 358 6.56 -3.78 -11.65
C TYR A 358 8.06 -4.05 -11.53
N SER A 359 8.72 -3.53 -10.49
CA SER A 359 10.15 -3.76 -10.24
C SER A 359 10.44 -5.21 -9.88
N VAL A 360 9.64 -5.82 -8.98
CA VAL A 360 9.77 -7.24 -8.62
C VAL A 360 9.59 -8.13 -9.85
N LEU A 361 8.54 -7.88 -10.65
CA LEU A 361 8.27 -8.64 -11.87
C LEU A 361 9.36 -8.46 -12.94
N TRP A 362 9.95 -7.25 -13.04
CA TRP A 362 11.12 -7.01 -13.89
C TRP A 362 12.32 -7.83 -13.43
N CYS A 363 12.64 -7.82 -12.14
CA CYS A 363 13.71 -8.66 -11.58
C CYS A 363 13.46 -10.16 -11.80
N SER A 364 12.21 -10.62 -11.64
CA SER A 364 11.79 -12.01 -11.94
C SER A 364 11.86 -12.36 -13.43
N GLY A 365 12.01 -11.36 -14.30
CA GLY A 365 12.20 -11.54 -15.73
C GLY A 365 10.92 -11.72 -16.54
N VAL A 366 9.82 -11.08 -16.15
CA VAL A 366 8.58 -11.04 -16.95
C VAL A 366 8.81 -10.32 -18.30
N ASP A 367 8.14 -10.74 -19.38
CA ASP A 367 8.31 -10.16 -20.72
C ASP A 367 7.39 -8.94 -20.96
N SER A 368 6.16 -9.00 -20.44
CA SER A 368 5.20 -7.89 -20.52
C SER A 368 4.29 -7.80 -19.29
N VAL A 369 3.73 -6.61 -19.06
CA VAL A 369 2.73 -6.39 -18.01
C VAL A 369 1.52 -5.65 -18.58
N SER A 370 0.33 -6.04 -18.16
CA SER A 370 -0.90 -5.29 -18.42
C SER A 370 -1.19 -4.33 -17.29
N SER A 371 -1.35 -3.05 -17.63
CA SER A 371 -1.48 -1.97 -16.64
C SER A 371 -2.62 -1.02 -16.97
N ASP A 372 -3.40 -0.66 -15.95
CA ASP A 372 -4.35 0.45 -15.96
C ASP A 372 -3.61 1.81 -15.80
N ALA A 373 -2.34 1.77 -15.38
CA ALA A 373 -1.49 2.89 -14.97
C ALA A 373 -0.20 3.03 -15.82
N PRO A 374 -0.23 2.99 -17.16
CA PRO A 374 1.00 2.94 -17.95
C PRO A 374 1.93 4.15 -17.72
N HIS A 375 1.36 5.31 -17.36
CA HIS A 375 2.10 6.53 -17.04
C HIS A 375 2.87 6.47 -15.71
N VAL A 376 2.45 5.61 -14.77
CA VAL A 376 3.14 5.37 -13.50
C VAL A 376 4.34 4.46 -13.78
N LEU A 377 4.10 3.32 -14.43
CA LEU A 377 5.15 2.34 -14.72
C LEU A 377 6.24 2.89 -15.66
N ARG A 378 5.86 3.75 -16.61
CA ARG A 378 6.83 4.39 -17.52
C ARG A 378 7.85 5.27 -16.81
N LYS A 379 7.54 5.78 -15.61
CA LYS A 379 8.45 6.58 -14.78
C LYS A 379 9.46 5.74 -13.99
N VAL A 380 9.46 4.43 -14.15
CA VAL A 380 10.40 3.50 -13.50
C VAL A 380 11.54 3.18 -14.48
N PRO A 381 12.67 3.91 -14.46
CA PRO A 381 13.77 3.71 -15.41
C PRO A 381 14.60 2.45 -15.11
N ARG A 382 14.52 1.94 -13.87
CA ARG A 382 15.20 0.74 -13.37
C ARG A 382 14.37 0.14 -12.23
N PRO A 383 14.48 -1.17 -11.94
CA PRO A 383 13.79 -1.76 -10.81
C PRO A 383 14.15 -1.02 -9.52
N ILE A 384 13.12 -0.65 -8.76
CA ILE A 384 13.28 -0.08 -7.42
C ILE A 384 13.90 -1.16 -6.53
N TRP A 385 14.88 -0.78 -5.71
CA TRP A 385 15.56 -1.67 -4.77
C TRP A 385 16.41 -2.79 -5.40
N LEU A 386 16.79 -2.66 -6.67
CA LEU A 386 17.82 -3.51 -7.26
C LEU A 386 19.16 -3.31 -6.54
N MET A 387 19.68 -4.37 -5.94
CA MET A 387 20.95 -4.38 -5.23
C MET A 387 21.74 -5.66 -5.54
N SER A 388 23.06 -5.53 -5.63
CA SER A 388 23.92 -6.72 -5.76
C SER A 388 23.93 -7.52 -4.46
N PRO A 389 24.21 -8.84 -4.53
CA PRO A 389 24.37 -9.67 -3.33
C PRO A 389 25.43 -9.11 -2.37
N ASP A 390 26.52 -8.55 -2.89
CA ASP A 390 27.59 -7.95 -2.09
C ASP A 390 27.14 -6.68 -1.37
N GLU A 391 26.41 -5.77 -2.06
CA GLU A 391 25.83 -4.58 -1.43
C GLU A 391 24.84 -4.97 -0.33
N TYR A 392 23.98 -5.97 -0.59
CA TYR A 392 23.04 -6.47 0.40
C TYR A 392 23.75 -7.06 1.63
N CYS A 393 24.75 -7.90 1.40
CA CYS A 393 25.58 -8.49 2.45
C CYS A 393 26.30 -7.42 3.28
N LEU A 394 26.87 -6.40 2.63
CA LEU A 394 27.52 -5.28 3.31
C LEU A 394 26.54 -4.51 4.19
N ILE A 395 25.37 -4.13 3.67
CA ILE A 395 24.35 -3.40 4.43
C ILE A 395 23.91 -4.21 5.66
N TRP A 396 23.67 -5.50 5.46
CA TRP A 396 23.29 -6.42 6.53
C TRP A 396 24.38 -6.52 7.61
N VAL A 397 25.60 -6.91 7.26
CA VAL A 397 26.69 -7.08 8.23
C VAL A 397 26.98 -5.79 8.98
N MET A 398 26.97 -4.65 8.28
CA MET A 398 27.21 -3.36 8.91
C MET A 398 26.09 -2.98 9.89
N ALA A 399 24.82 -3.20 9.53
CA ALA A 399 23.69 -2.94 10.42
C ALA A 399 23.77 -3.77 11.70
N ASP A 400 24.12 -5.05 11.59
CA ASP A 400 24.23 -5.97 12.73
C ASP A 400 25.42 -5.61 13.63
N VAL A 401 26.58 -5.28 13.05
CA VAL A 401 27.77 -4.83 13.80
C VAL A 401 27.50 -3.53 14.55
N ILE A 402 26.86 -2.55 13.88
CA ILE A 402 26.50 -1.27 14.51
C ILE A 402 25.49 -1.51 15.64
N SER A 403 24.45 -2.31 15.40
CA SER A 403 23.46 -2.67 16.42
C SER A 403 24.13 -3.33 17.63
N ALA A 404 25.00 -4.31 17.40
CA ALA A 404 25.72 -5.00 18.48
C ALA A 404 26.61 -4.03 19.29
N ALA A 405 27.37 -3.17 18.62
CA ALA A 405 28.21 -2.17 19.28
C ALA A 405 27.37 -1.19 20.13
N VAL A 406 26.24 -0.72 19.61
CA VAL A 406 25.33 0.17 20.32
C VAL A 406 24.73 -0.52 21.54
N VAL A 407 24.21 -1.76 21.39
CA VAL A 407 23.67 -2.54 22.50
C VAL A 407 24.72 -2.74 23.59
N ILE A 408 25.93 -3.18 23.24
CA ILE A 408 27.04 -3.36 24.19
C ILE A 408 27.34 -2.03 24.90
N GLY A 409 27.43 -0.93 24.16
CA GLY A 409 27.64 0.42 24.70
C GLY A 409 26.53 0.83 25.68
N MET A 410 25.27 0.55 25.37
CA MET A 410 24.13 0.81 26.26
C MET A 410 24.27 0.03 27.57
N PHE A 411 24.59 -1.27 27.51
CA PHE A 411 24.77 -2.10 28.71
C PHE A 411 25.95 -1.63 29.57
N ILE A 412 27.09 -1.29 28.95
CA ILE A 412 28.26 -0.73 29.66
C ILE A 412 27.90 0.59 30.33
N PHE A 413 27.27 1.51 29.60
CA PHE A 413 26.89 2.82 30.10
C PHE A 413 25.90 2.71 31.27
N GLN A 414 24.90 1.84 31.18
CA GLN A 414 23.94 1.63 32.27
C GLN A 414 24.59 1.01 33.50
N ARG A 415 25.52 0.06 33.31
CA ARG A 415 26.31 -0.50 34.41
C ARG A 415 27.17 0.57 35.09
N TRP A 416 27.87 1.40 34.31
CA TRP A 416 28.68 2.51 34.83
C TRP A 416 27.83 3.53 35.60
N ARG A 417 26.71 3.97 35.01
CA ARG A 417 25.76 4.90 35.63
C ARG A 417 25.25 4.41 36.99
N MET A 418 24.96 3.10 37.12
CA MET A 418 24.49 2.51 38.37
C MET A 418 25.62 2.26 39.38
N SER A 419 26.82 1.92 38.92
CA SER A 419 28.02 1.82 39.78
C SER A 419 28.35 3.16 40.44
N GLY A 420 28.21 4.29 39.73
CA GLY A 420 28.40 5.63 40.30
C GLY A 420 27.33 6.03 41.32
N MET A 421 26.14 5.41 41.29
CA MET A 421 25.11 5.60 42.33
C MET A 421 25.33 4.69 43.54
N ARG A 422 25.90 3.49 43.37
CA ARG A 422 26.27 2.61 44.50
C ARG A 422 27.45 3.12 45.32
N SER A 423 28.29 4.00 44.76
CA SER A 423 29.33 4.71 45.53
C SER A 423 28.79 5.88 46.36
N TYR A 424 27.52 6.26 46.20
CA TYR A 424 26.83 7.21 47.06
C TYR A 424 26.20 6.45 48.23
N ASN A 425 26.98 6.25 49.30
CA ASN A 425 26.53 5.57 50.50
C ASN A 425 25.55 6.51 51.27
N PRO A 426 24.26 6.17 51.43
CA PRO A 426 23.28 7.06 52.09
C PRO A 426 23.65 7.34 53.57
N GLU A 427 24.44 6.46 54.19
CA GLU A 427 24.96 6.62 55.55
C GLU A 427 25.92 7.82 55.69
N GLN A 428 26.71 8.14 54.65
CA GLN A 428 27.60 9.32 54.68
C GLN A 428 26.83 10.64 54.64
N ILE A 429 25.68 10.67 53.94
CA ILE A 429 24.81 11.86 53.92
C ILE A 429 24.12 12.02 55.28
N MET A 430 23.63 10.94 55.87
CA MET A 430 22.97 10.98 57.18
C MET A 430 23.94 11.40 58.31
N LEU A 431 25.18 10.90 58.30
CA LEU A 431 26.22 11.32 59.25
C LEU A 431 26.65 12.78 59.06
N SER A 432 26.72 13.28 57.81
CA SER A 432 27.05 14.68 57.54
C SER A 432 25.92 15.66 57.90
N ALA A 433 24.66 15.22 57.83
CA ALA A 433 23.48 16.00 58.18
C ALA A 433 23.23 16.07 59.70
N VAL A 434 23.59 15.02 60.44
CA VAL A 434 23.38 14.96 61.91
C VAL A 434 24.42 15.78 62.69
N VAL A 435 25.63 15.99 62.14
CA VAL A 435 26.71 16.72 62.83
C VAL A 435 26.57 18.26 62.78
N ARG A 436 25.64 18.81 61.98
CA ARG A 436 25.42 20.27 61.83
C ARG A 436 24.08 20.78 62.40
N ARG A 437 23.77 20.47 63.67
CA ARG A 437 22.82 21.29 64.44
C ARG A 437 23.45 21.73 65.76
N SER A 438 23.95 22.97 65.79
CA SER A 438 24.33 23.65 67.03
C SER A 438 23.07 23.97 67.84
N SER A 439 23.14 23.78 69.16
CA SER A 439 22.05 23.80 70.14
C SER A 439 21.37 25.16 70.40
N ARG A 440 21.21 26.04 69.41
CA ARG A 440 20.66 27.40 69.59
C ARG A 440 19.16 27.55 69.27
N ASP A 441 18.55 26.62 68.53
CA ASP A 441 17.16 26.78 68.06
C ASP A 441 16.08 26.12 68.94
N VAL A 442 16.45 25.42 70.01
CA VAL A 442 15.47 24.72 70.88
C VAL A 442 14.85 25.65 71.93
N SER A 443 15.46 26.80 72.25
CA SER A 443 14.92 27.72 73.26
C SER A 443 13.85 28.69 72.72
N ILE A 444 13.83 28.97 71.41
CA ILE A 444 12.92 29.98 70.81
C ILE A 444 11.51 29.43 70.59
N MET A 445 11.35 28.10 70.54
CA MET A 445 10.06 27.47 70.26
C MET A 445 9.16 27.33 71.51
N LYS A 446 9.72 27.40 72.72
CA LYS A 446 8.93 27.32 73.97
C LYS A 446 8.28 28.64 74.37
N GLU A 447 8.85 29.79 74.01
CA GLU A 447 8.26 31.09 74.36
C GLU A 447 7.04 31.46 73.50
N LYS A 448 6.94 30.98 72.26
CA LYS A 448 5.84 31.35 71.36
C LYS A 448 4.52 30.60 71.58
N LEU A 449 4.52 29.51 72.35
CA LEU A 449 3.30 28.74 72.65
C LEU A 449 2.56 29.24 73.90
N ILE A 450 3.19 30.05 74.76
CA ILE A 450 2.56 30.58 75.98
C ILE A 450 1.77 31.87 75.72
N PHE A 451 2.09 32.61 74.65
CA PHE A 451 1.44 33.90 74.35
C PHE A 451 0.18 33.82 73.47
N SER A 452 -0.17 32.67 72.90
CA SER A 452 -1.36 32.54 72.06
C SER A 452 -2.65 32.18 72.81
N GLU A 453 -2.58 31.92 74.12
CA GLU A 453 -3.71 31.40 74.91
C GLU A 453 -4.42 32.48 75.77
N ILE A 454 -3.92 33.73 75.79
CA ILE A 454 -4.43 34.80 76.67
C ILE A 454 -5.39 35.79 75.98
N ASN A 455 -5.52 35.80 74.65
CA ASN A 455 -6.32 36.82 73.94
C ASN A 455 -7.62 36.31 73.29
N ASN A 456 -8.33 35.40 73.95
CA ASN A 456 -9.73 35.10 73.66
C ASN A 456 -10.63 35.75 74.72
N GLY A 457 -11.32 36.84 74.38
CA GLY A 457 -12.45 37.32 75.16
C GLY A 457 -12.97 38.73 74.84
N VAL A 458 -14.15 38.77 74.17
CA VAL A 458 -15.27 39.73 74.37
C VAL A 458 -15.19 41.10 73.61
N SER A 459 -15.94 41.27 72.50
CA SER A 459 -17.22 42.03 72.31
C SER A 459 -17.06 43.58 72.24
N SER A 460 -17.67 44.44 71.39
CA SER A 460 -18.97 44.48 70.67
C SER A 460 -19.04 45.68 69.67
N THR A 461 -19.87 45.52 68.61
CA THR A 461 -20.79 46.48 67.90
C THR A 461 -20.35 47.76 67.17
N ASP A 462 -20.66 47.77 65.85
CA ASP A 462 -21.23 48.78 64.91
C ASP A 462 -21.09 50.31 65.11
N GLU A 463 -20.60 51.02 64.07
CA GLU A 463 -21.32 52.05 63.24
C GLU A 463 -20.40 52.75 62.17
N LEU A 464 -20.99 53.19 61.05
CA LEU A 464 -20.46 53.92 59.84
C LEU A 464 -20.79 55.45 59.94
N PRO A 465 -20.58 56.37 58.94
CA PRO A 465 -19.57 56.61 57.87
C PRO A 465 -19.06 58.10 57.78
N LEU A 466 -18.20 58.49 56.79
CA LEU A 466 -18.36 59.63 55.82
C LEU A 466 -17.05 60.11 55.08
N TYR A 467 -17.09 60.05 53.74
CA TYR A 467 -16.71 60.98 52.63
C TYR A 467 -15.35 61.71 52.44
N THR A 468 -14.82 61.63 51.20
CA THR A 468 -14.63 62.70 50.14
C THR A 468 -13.88 62.10 48.91
N GLU A 469 -14.45 61.99 47.70
CA GLU A 469 -14.43 62.90 46.50
C GLU A 469 -13.03 63.41 46.05
N HIS A 470 -12.60 63.58 44.79
CA HIS A 470 -13.12 63.50 43.40
C HIS A 470 -11.89 63.66 42.45
N GLY A 471 -12.01 63.39 41.13
CA GLY A 471 -11.26 64.15 40.10
C GLY A 471 -10.60 63.38 38.95
N TYR A 472 -11.14 63.56 37.74
CA TYR A 472 -10.72 63.06 36.42
C TYR A 472 -9.93 64.13 35.61
N GLU A 473 -9.34 63.67 34.49
CA GLU A 473 -8.94 64.38 33.25
C GLU A 473 -7.57 65.07 33.09
N GLY A 474 -6.97 64.89 31.90
CA GLY A 474 -5.96 65.79 31.33
C GLY A 474 -4.96 65.19 30.33
N TYR A 475 -5.35 65.06 29.07
CA TYR A 475 -4.50 64.74 27.91
C TYR A 475 -3.60 65.94 27.49
N ALA A 476 -2.46 65.64 26.86
CA ALA A 476 -1.89 66.29 25.64
C ALA A 476 -0.43 66.79 25.70
N ARG A 477 0.37 66.06 24.90
CA ARG A 477 1.52 66.35 24.02
C ARG A 477 2.14 67.76 23.85
N ASP A 478 3.44 67.63 23.56
CA ASP A 478 4.29 68.34 22.57
C ASP A 478 5.17 69.52 23.03
N THR A 479 6.48 69.30 22.92
CA THR A 479 7.53 70.19 22.32
C THR A 479 8.93 69.64 22.67
N ILE A 480 10.04 69.76 21.91
CA ILE A 480 10.38 69.92 20.48
C ILE A 480 11.94 69.89 20.40
N SER A 481 12.50 69.28 19.34
CA SER A 481 13.83 69.48 18.70
C SER A 481 15.13 69.22 19.49
N ARG A 482 16.23 68.75 18.88
CA ARG A 482 16.76 68.91 17.52
C ARG A 482 17.35 67.63 16.97
#